data_AF-U2Q8B3-F1
#
_entry.id   AF-U2Q8B3-F1
#
_cell.length_a   1.000
_cell.length_b   1.000
_cell.length_c   1.000
_cell.angle_alpha   90.00
_cell.angle_beta   90.00
_cell.angle_gamma   90.00
#
_symmetry.space_group_name_H-M   'P 1'
#
loop_
_entity.id
_entity.type
_entity.pdbx_description
1 polymer ?
#
loop_
_entity_poly.entity_id
_entity_poly.type
_entity_poly.pdbx_seq_one_letter_code
_entity_poly.pdbx_strand_id
1 'polypeptide(L)' 'MNAEWQYKVFTVDEFINAGNGATIEDKLNKYGKDGWELVGIMPKKTQSLGNSSKLPEDSVVLKKQLFNLKSNNYN' A
#
# COMPACT_ATOMS: atom_id res chain seq x y z
N MET A 1 -10.29 -19.12 11.66
CA MET A 1 -9.62 -18.44 10.52
C MET A 1 -8.63 -17.46 11.12
N ASN A 2 -7.36 -17.52 10.74
CA ASN A 2 -6.40 -16.49 11.14
C ASN A 2 -6.37 -15.45 10.03
N ALA A 3 -6.72 -14.21 10.36
CA ALA A 3 -6.58 -13.09 9.46
C ALA A 3 -5.18 -12.52 9.60
N GLU A 4 -4.46 -12.45 8.49
CA GLU A 4 -3.17 -11.77 8.39
C GLU A 4 -3.32 -10.53 7.54
N TRP A 5 -2.68 -9.42 7.93
CA TRP A 5 -2.73 -8.18 7.17
C TRP A 5 -1.45 -8.02 6.37
N GLN A 6 -1.60 -7.80 5.06
CA GLN A 6 -0.53 -7.42 4.17
C GLN A 6 -0.60 -5.92 3.89
N TYR A 7 0.56 -5.26 3.85
CA TYR A 7 0.67 -3.84 3.53
C TYR A 7 1.55 -3.63 2.31
N LYS A 8 1.20 -2.64 1.50
CA LYS A 8 2.04 -2.13 0.41
C LYS A 8 2.22 -0.63 0.61
N VAL A 9 3.45 -0.18 0.47
CA VAL A 9 3.82 1.23 0.57
C VAL A 9 4.61 1.58 -0.68
N PHE A 10 4.21 2.66 -1.32
CA PHE A 10 4.88 3.24 -2.48
C PHE A 10 5.13 4.71 -2.19
N THR A 11 6.17 5.31 -2.78
CA THR A 11 6.18 6.76 -2.91
C THR A 11 5.05 7.21 -3.85
N VAL A 12 4.56 8.43 -3.68
CA VAL A 12 3.57 9.02 -4.61
C VAL A 12 4.14 9.06 -6.03
N ASP A 13 5.43 9.40 -6.16
CA ASP A 13 6.11 9.47 -7.46
C ASP A 13 6.19 8.10 -8.13
N GLU A 14 6.59 7.05 -7.41
CA GLU A 14 6.53 5.68 -7.93
C GLU A 14 5.10 5.30 -8.32
N PHE A 15 4.10 5.66 -7.51
CA PHE A 15 2.71 5.32 -7.79
C PHE A 15 2.17 6.01 -9.04
N ILE A 16 2.53 7.27 -9.27
CA ILE A 16 2.13 8.04 -10.46
C ILE A 16 2.89 7.55 -11.70
N ASN A 17 4.18 7.26 -11.58
CA ASN A 17 5.02 6.86 -12.71
C ASN A 17 4.90 5.37 -13.06
N ALA A 18 4.41 4.52 -12.16
CA ALA A 18 4.25 3.09 -12.41
C ALA A 18 3.08 2.80 -13.36
N GLY A 19 3.38 2.51 -14.62
CA GLY A 19 2.40 2.05 -15.62
C GLY A 19 2.28 3.01 -16.79
N ASN A 20 2.46 2.48 -18.00
CA ASN A 20 2.54 3.18 -19.29
C ASN A 20 1.27 4.01 -19.60
N GLY A 21 1.13 5.19 -18.99
CA GLY A 21 0.02 6.11 -19.24
C GLY A 21 -1.30 5.79 -18.53
N ALA A 22 -1.30 4.86 -17.56
CA ALA A 22 -2.50 4.58 -16.76
C ALA A 22 -2.78 5.73 -15.78
N THR A 23 -4.04 6.14 -15.63
CA THR A 23 -4.40 7.19 -14.67
C THR A 23 -4.26 6.70 -13.23
N ILE A 24 -4.29 7.63 -12.28
CA ILE A 24 -4.32 7.31 -10.85
C ILE A 24 -5.57 6.48 -10.53
N GLU A 25 -6.73 6.83 -11.10
CA GLU A 25 -7.96 6.06 -10.88
C GLU A 25 -7.85 4.63 -11.39
N ASP A 26 -7.27 4.40 -12.58
CA ASP A 26 -7.11 3.05 -13.13
C ASP A 26 -6.27 2.16 -12.20
N LYS A 27 -5.22 2.72 -11.61
CA LYS A 27 -4.36 2.00 -10.66
C LYS A 27 -5.12 1.68 -9.38
N LEU A 28 -5.81 2.66 -8.80
CA LEU A 28 -6.62 2.46 -7.60
C LEU A 28 -7.73 1.43 -7.83
N ASN A 29 -8.40 1.50 -8.99
CA ASN A 29 -9.40 0.53 -9.41
C ASN A 29 -8.83 -0.88 -9.55
N LYS A 30 -7.62 -1.02 -10.11
CA LYS A 30 -6.93 -2.31 -10.19
C LYS A 30 -6.62 -2.87 -8.80
N TYR A 31 -6.06 -2.05 -7.90
CA TYR A 31 -5.78 -2.45 -6.52
C TYR A 31 -7.07 -2.86 -5.79
N GLY A 32 -8.16 -2.10 -5.94
CA GLY A 32 -9.47 -2.44 -5.39
C GLY A 32 -10.00 -3.78 -5.89
N LYS A 33 -9.91 -4.05 -7.21
CA LYS A 33 -10.27 -5.35 -7.80
C LYS A 33 -9.44 -6.50 -7.24
N ASP A 34 -8.17 -6.25 -6.94
CA ASP A 34 -7.26 -7.21 -6.33
C ASP A 34 -7.46 -7.34 -4.79
N GLY A 35 -8.47 -6.69 -4.22
CA GLY A 35 -8.79 -6.73 -2.78
C GLY A 35 -7.89 -5.89 -1.90
N TRP A 36 -7.15 -4.94 -2.47
CA TRP A 36 -6.40 -3.94 -1.73
C TRP A 36 -7.28 -2.74 -1.41
N GLU A 37 -7.13 -2.23 -0.20
CA GLU A 37 -7.82 -1.04 0.31
C GLU A 37 -6.82 0.09 0.51
N LEU A 38 -7.17 1.29 0.03
CA LEU A 38 -6.40 2.49 0.32
C LEU A 38 -6.56 2.89 1.78
N VAL A 39 -5.45 2.89 2.52
CA VAL A 39 -5.40 3.31 3.92
C VAL A 39 -5.25 4.82 4.01
N GLY A 40 -4.41 5.40 3.14
CA GLY A 40 -4.19 6.83 3.07
C GLY A 40 -2.86 7.21 2.43
N ILE A 41 -2.58 8.50 2.44
CA ILE A 41 -1.30 9.08 2.00
C ILE A 41 -0.59 9.58 3.26
N MET A 42 0.64 9.10 3.48
CA MET A 42 1.51 9.57 4.54
C MET A 42 2.43 10.65 3.98
N PRO A 43 2.25 11.92 4.37
CA PRO A 43 3.12 12.98 3.90
C PRO A 43 4.51 12.83 4.51
N LYS A 44 5.53 13.22 3.74
CA LYS A 44 6.88 13.46 4.26
C LYS A 44 6.77 14.47 5.39
N LYS A 45 7.28 14.11 6.57
CA LYS A 45 7.38 15.09 7.66
C LYS A 45 8.34 16.20 7.21
N THR A 46 7.88 17.44 7.29
CA THR A 46 8.72 18.62 7.03
C THR A 46 10.00 18.51 7.85
N GLN A 47 11.15 18.67 7.19
CA GLN A 47 12.43 18.78 7.88
C GLN A 47 12.36 20.02 8.78
N SER A 48 12.22 19.82 10.08
CA SER A 48 12.57 20.86 11.05
C SER A 48 14.08 20.84 11.24
N LEU A 49 14.67 22.01 11.50
CA LEU A 49 16.09 22.14 11.85
C LEU A 49 16.43 21.13 12.95
N GLY A 50 17.26 20.14 12.61
CA GLY A 50 17.74 19.10 13.54
C GLY A 50 17.08 17.72 13.44
N ASN A 51 15.99 17.54 12.68
CA ASN A 51 15.35 16.23 12.50
C ASN A 51 15.25 15.84 11.02
N SER A 52 16.09 14.89 10.60
CA SER A 52 15.92 14.25 9.30
C SER A 52 14.64 13.42 9.30
N SER A 53 13.71 13.72 8.38
CA SER A 53 12.55 12.86 8.16
C SER A 53 13.02 11.43 7.84
N LYS A 54 12.48 10.44 8.56
CA LYS A 54 12.71 9.02 8.28
C LYS A 54 12.02 8.57 6.99
N LEU A 55 11.04 9.36 6.52
CA LEU A 55 10.38 9.14 5.24
C LEU A 55 11.01 10.06 4.19
N PRO A 56 11.57 9.51 3.11
CA PRO A 56 12.23 10.31 2.09
C PRO A 56 11.22 11.20 1.32
N GLU A 57 9.99 10.72 1.13
CA GLU A 57 8.95 11.28 0.25
C GLU A 57 7.53 10.94 0.75
N ASP A 58 6.52 11.58 0.15
CA ASP A 58 5.10 11.28 0.37
C ASP A 58 4.82 9.84 -0.08
N SER A 59 4.05 9.10 0.71
CA SER A 59 3.84 7.67 0.50
C SER A 59 2.37 7.29 0.42
N VAL A 60 2.00 6.45 -0.54
CA VAL A 60 0.68 5.81 -0.65
C VAL A 60 0.70 4.49 0.10
N VAL A 61 -0.26 4.28 0.99
CA VAL A 61 -0.36 3.07 1.82
C VAL A 61 -1.62 2.29 1.47
N LEU A 62 -1.44 1.02 1.09
CA LEU A 62 -2.51 0.06 0.85
C LEU A 62 -2.44 -1.08 1.87
N LYS A 63 -3.59 -1.65 2.21
CA LYS A 63 -3.69 -2.87 3.03
C LYS A 63 -4.55 -3.92 2.34
N LYS A 64 -4.33 -5.19 2.64
CA LYS A 64 -5.15 -6.31 2.18
C LYS A 64 -5.23 -7.37 3.27
N GLN A 65 -6.41 -7.90 3.50
CA GLN A 65 -6.60 -9.03 4.40
C GLN A 65 -6.31 -10.34 3.66
N LEU A 66 -5.46 -11.17 4.23
CA LEU A 66 -5.21 -12.53 3.78
C LEU A 66 -5.92 -13.50 4.72
N PHE A 67 -6.68 -14.40 4.14
CA PHE A 67 -7.33 -15.48 4.88
C PHE A 67 -6.53 -16.75 4.65
N ASN A 68 -5.79 -17.18 5.68
CA ASN A 68 -5.15 -18.49 5.65
C ASN A 68 -6.20 -19.54 5.98
N LEU A 69 -6.61 -20.30 4.97
CA LEU A 69 -7.36 -21.53 5.16
C LEU A 69 -6.39 -22.53 5.82
N LYS A 70 -6.64 -22.90 7.07
CA LYS A 70 -5.97 -24.09 7.63
C LYS A 70 -6.49 -25.28 6.83
N SER A 71 -5.65 -25.86 5.98
CA SER A 71 -5.90 -27.17 5.38
C SER A 71 -5.94 -28.17 6.53
N ASN A 72 -7.13 -28.50 7.02
CA ASN A 72 -7.28 -29.63 7.93
C ASN A 72 -7.08 -30.89 7.09
N ASN A 73 -5.85 -31.36 7.01
CA ASN A 73 -5.53 -32.69 6.52
C ASN A 73 -5.98 -33.69 7.61
N TYR A 74 -7.22 -34.14 7.52
CA TYR A 74 -7.64 -35.36 8.21
C TYR A 74 -7.14 -36.54 7.38
N ASN A 75 -6.01 -37.11 7.80
CA ASN A 75 -5.60 -38.48 7.44
C ASN A 75 -6.22 -39.45 8.44
#